data_AF-A0A2D8EVS5-F1
#
_entry.id   AF-A0A2D8EVS5-F1
#
_cell.length_a   1.000
_cell.length_b   1.000
_cell.length_c   1.000
_cell.angle_alpha   90.00
_cell.angle_beta   90.00
_cell.angle_gamma   90.00
#
_symmetry.space_group_name_H-M   'P 1'
#
loop_
_entity.id
_entity.type
_entity.pdbx_description
1 polymer ?
#
loop_
_entity_poly.entity_id
_entity_poly.type
_entity_poly.pdbx_seq_one_letter_code
_entity_poly.pdbx_strand_id
1 'polypeptide(L)'
;MATLSPGELRKRDNFKRFKDRISKGEGFTLDKDKKTKVVIGGKNAAATKKLLAKLSTVSALTENFKVKQTIILPTVNGGLVKLNSLYKDAEFAGRTQASTAKEDYALALLREGINTALRKEGTDFIIVRINNVDYKVNGITTQRKVGGDVKSDFNLTFNRSSVVWISHKDGGGVKGFQQWGGVTSRAGAFFASHPEVLDFAKAVKAKTNGVMPPATTYARPIKDAMLRLRSIYGPDYGTGSFGFNSCTVVLQGDPILLRENNGKYTLKSDEPFHYARKKSGVGKESVSDAYQPTLMAIYKGDRSNFDIRGARFAIQPRDSRNVTEFI
;
A
#
# COMPACT_ATOMS: atom_id res chain seq x y z
N MET A 1 8.23 -11.57 -21.42
CA MET A 1 8.02 -13.03 -21.25
C MET A 1 7.00 -13.26 -20.13
N ALA A 2 6.04 -14.16 -20.33
CA ALA A 2 4.91 -14.37 -19.41
C ALA A 2 5.22 -15.48 -18.39
N THR A 3 6.28 -15.30 -17.60
CA THR A 3 6.67 -16.24 -16.55
C THR A 3 6.33 -15.71 -15.17
N LEU A 4 6.26 -16.60 -14.18
CA LEU A 4 6.14 -16.19 -12.78
C LEU A 4 7.43 -15.51 -12.30
N SER A 5 7.27 -14.49 -11.49
CA SER A 5 8.36 -13.77 -10.84
C SER A 5 7.91 -13.31 -9.46
N PRO A 6 8.81 -12.88 -8.56
CA PRO A 6 8.40 -12.23 -7.31
C PRO A 6 7.46 -11.05 -7.57
N GLY A 7 7.70 -10.28 -8.63
CA GLY A 7 6.82 -9.18 -9.03
C GLY A 7 5.41 -9.65 -9.40
N GLU A 8 5.26 -10.77 -10.13
CA GLU A 8 3.95 -11.33 -10.46
C GLU A 8 3.25 -11.94 -9.24
N LEU A 9 4.00 -12.60 -8.35
CA LEU A 9 3.45 -13.19 -7.13
C LEU A 9 2.98 -12.13 -6.12
N ARG A 10 3.58 -10.93 -6.14
CA ARG A 10 3.11 -9.76 -5.38
C ARG A 10 1.81 -9.15 -5.89
N LYS A 11 1.28 -9.59 -7.05
CA LYS A 11 0.03 -9.06 -7.59
C LYS A 11 -1.17 -9.79 -6.99
N ARG A 12 -2.13 -9.04 -6.46
CA ARG A 12 -3.39 -9.60 -5.93
C ARG A 12 -3.14 -10.74 -4.94
N ASP A 13 -3.93 -11.79 -5.05
CA ASP A 13 -3.82 -13.03 -4.29
C ASP A 13 -2.89 -14.06 -4.95
N ASN A 14 -2.04 -13.66 -5.91
CA ASN A 14 -1.21 -14.60 -6.65
C ASN A 14 -0.29 -15.41 -5.74
N PHE A 15 0.29 -14.80 -4.69
CA PHE A 15 1.10 -15.57 -3.74
C PHE A 15 0.27 -16.57 -2.92
N LYS A 16 -0.97 -16.19 -2.53
CA LYS A 16 -1.90 -17.12 -1.88
C LYS A 16 -2.26 -18.28 -2.81
N ARG A 17 -2.65 -17.99 -4.06
CA ARG A 17 -2.95 -18.99 -5.08
C ARG A 17 -1.77 -19.90 -5.37
N PHE A 18 -0.57 -19.33 -5.44
CA PHE A 18 0.66 -20.08 -5.60
C PHE A 18 0.84 -21.09 -4.46
N LYS A 19 0.63 -20.67 -3.20
CA LYS A 19 0.66 -21.56 -2.03
C LYS A 19 -0.48 -22.57 -2.03
N ASP A 20 -1.69 -22.16 -2.38
CA ASP A 20 -2.88 -23.02 -2.43
C ASP A 20 -2.67 -24.12 -3.48
N ARG A 21 -2.15 -23.77 -4.66
CA ARG A 21 -1.81 -24.71 -5.73
C ARG A 21 -0.75 -25.72 -5.29
N ILE A 22 0.31 -25.28 -4.60
CA ILE A 22 1.31 -26.16 -3.97
C ILE A 22 0.65 -27.08 -2.93
N SER A 23 -0.20 -26.53 -2.07
CA SER A 23 -0.85 -27.29 -0.99
C SER A 23 -1.78 -28.40 -1.51
N LYS A 24 -2.40 -28.17 -2.67
CA LYS A 24 -3.26 -29.13 -3.36
C LYS A 24 -2.50 -30.11 -4.25
N GLY A 25 -1.18 -29.96 -4.40
CA GLY A 25 -0.38 -30.77 -5.31
C GLY A 25 -0.69 -30.53 -6.79
N GLU A 26 -1.21 -29.36 -7.12
CA GLU A 26 -1.57 -28.99 -8.49
C GLU A 26 -0.31 -28.58 -9.29
N GLY A 27 -0.29 -28.93 -10.57
CA GLY A 27 0.86 -28.70 -11.45
C GLY A 27 0.98 -27.26 -11.96
N PHE A 28 2.22 -26.79 -12.10
CA PHE A 28 2.61 -25.56 -12.79
C PHE A 28 3.13 -25.88 -14.18
N THR A 29 2.60 -25.23 -15.20
CA THR A 29 3.07 -25.38 -16.58
C THR A 29 4.45 -24.74 -16.74
N LEU A 30 5.38 -25.38 -17.46
CA LEU A 30 6.67 -24.82 -17.83
C LEU A 30 6.54 -23.89 -19.04
N ASP A 31 7.26 -22.77 -19.03
CA ASP A 31 7.23 -21.79 -20.11
C ASP A 31 7.88 -22.29 -21.41
N LYS A 32 8.87 -23.20 -21.30
CA LYS A 32 9.65 -23.71 -22.44
C LYS A 32 8.79 -24.36 -23.53
N ASP A 33 7.71 -25.03 -23.13
CA ASP A 33 6.86 -25.83 -24.02
C ASP A 33 5.36 -25.57 -23.81
N LYS A 34 4.99 -24.87 -22.73
CA LYS A 34 3.61 -24.59 -22.33
C LYS A 34 2.72 -25.83 -22.20
N LYS A 35 3.32 -27.01 -22.04
CA LYS A 35 2.65 -28.31 -22.00
C LYS A 35 3.07 -29.13 -20.79
N THR A 36 4.37 -29.19 -20.50
CA THR A 36 4.90 -29.94 -19.37
C THR A 36 4.50 -29.26 -18.06
N LYS A 37 3.96 -30.04 -17.13
CA LYS A 37 3.63 -29.59 -15.78
C LYS A 37 4.64 -30.12 -14.77
N VAL A 38 4.95 -29.31 -13.77
CA VAL A 38 5.73 -29.71 -12.60
C VAL A 38 4.93 -29.47 -11.33
N VAL A 39 5.01 -30.37 -10.37
CA VAL A 39 4.37 -30.18 -9.06
C VAL A 39 5.42 -29.74 -8.06
N ILE A 40 5.29 -28.52 -7.57
CA ILE A 40 6.15 -27.95 -6.54
C ILE A 40 5.73 -28.51 -5.19
N GLY A 41 6.68 -28.98 -4.40
CA GLY A 41 6.40 -29.66 -3.14
C GLY A 41 7.62 -30.37 -2.58
N GLY A 42 7.47 -30.98 -1.41
CA GLY A 42 8.45 -31.93 -0.88
C GLY A 42 8.15 -33.36 -1.35
N LYS A 43 9.11 -34.28 -1.13
CA LYS A 43 8.97 -35.71 -1.50
C LYS A 43 7.75 -36.41 -0.88
N ASN A 44 7.16 -35.81 0.17
CA ASN A 44 5.96 -36.30 0.84
C ASN A 44 5.19 -35.11 1.45
N ALA A 45 3.97 -35.38 1.96
CA ALA A 45 3.10 -34.35 2.54
C ALA A 45 3.76 -33.57 3.69
N ALA A 46 4.53 -34.24 4.55
CA ALA A 46 5.24 -33.58 5.65
C ALA A 46 6.32 -32.61 5.14
N ALA A 47 7.06 -32.98 4.10
CA ALA A 47 8.04 -32.12 3.45
C ALA A 47 7.38 -30.96 2.70
N THR A 48 6.22 -31.16 2.07
CA THR A 48 5.42 -30.07 1.48
C THR A 48 4.94 -29.08 2.53
N LYS A 49 4.49 -29.56 3.70
CA LYS A 49 4.12 -28.69 4.83
C LYS A 49 5.30 -27.85 5.31
N LYS A 50 6.50 -28.45 5.42
CA LYS A 50 7.75 -27.73 5.76
C LYS A 50 8.11 -26.69 4.69
N LEU A 51 7.94 -27.01 3.41
CA LEU A 51 8.14 -26.05 2.31
C LEU A 51 7.17 -24.86 2.44
N LEU A 52 5.87 -25.11 2.60
CA LEU A 52 4.86 -24.07 2.73
C LEU A 52 5.07 -23.15 3.95
N ALA A 53 5.62 -23.70 5.04
CA ALA A 53 5.99 -22.90 6.22
C ALA A 53 7.14 -21.92 5.92
N LYS A 54 8.10 -22.32 5.06
CA LYS A 54 9.18 -21.43 4.58
C LYS A 54 8.71 -20.44 3.51
N LEU A 55 7.55 -20.66 2.91
CA LEU A 55 6.91 -19.75 1.95
C LEU A 55 5.88 -18.87 2.68
N SER A 56 6.28 -18.18 3.73
CA SER A 56 5.39 -17.29 4.50
C SER A 56 5.02 -16.03 3.71
N THR A 57 5.99 -15.44 3.00
CA THR A 57 5.84 -14.21 2.18
C THR A 57 6.56 -14.33 0.84
N VAL A 58 6.36 -13.35 -0.05
CA VAL A 58 7.15 -13.27 -1.30
C VAL A 58 8.62 -12.91 -1.01
N SER A 59 8.90 -12.21 0.08
CA SER A 59 10.29 -11.99 0.53
C SER A 59 10.92 -13.29 1.02
N ALA A 60 10.16 -14.13 1.73
CA ALA A 60 10.61 -15.45 2.17
C ALA A 60 10.96 -16.39 0.99
N LEU A 61 10.33 -16.22 -0.18
CA LEU A 61 10.76 -16.87 -1.43
C LEU A 61 12.20 -16.51 -1.80
N THR A 62 12.56 -15.24 -1.66
CA THR A 62 13.90 -14.74 -1.99
C THR A 62 14.90 -15.12 -0.90
N GLU A 63 14.53 -15.00 0.37
CA GLU A 63 15.40 -15.31 1.51
C GLU A 63 15.75 -16.80 1.58
N ASN A 64 14.77 -17.68 1.36
CA ASN A 64 14.94 -19.12 1.60
C ASN A 64 15.32 -19.92 0.35
N PHE A 65 15.06 -19.40 -0.86
CA PHE A 65 15.16 -20.19 -2.10
C PHE A 65 15.97 -19.51 -3.21
N LYS A 66 16.59 -18.36 -2.95
CA LYS A 66 17.47 -17.71 -3.92
C LYS A 66 18.82 -18.43 -3.98
N VAL A 67 19.18 -18.87 -5.18
CA VAL A 67 20.49 -19.41 -5.53
C VAL A 67 21.06 -18.51 -6.63
N LYS A 68 22.14 -17.79 -6.32
CA LYS A 68 22.68 -16.70 -7.16
C LYS A 68 21.60 -15.67 -7.48
N GLN A 69 21.21 -15.51 -8.75
CA GLN A 69 20.18 -14.56 -9.19
C GLN A 69 18.83 -15.21 -9.48
N THR A 70 18.60 -16.46 -9.07
CA THR A 70 17.38 -17.22 -9.41
C THR A 70 16.73 -17.82 -8.17
N ILE A 71 15.40 -17.86 -8.13
CA ILE A 71 14.65 -18.59 -7.10
C ILE A 71 14.41 -20.02 -7.59
N ILE A 72 14.85 -21.01 -6.80
CA ILE A 72 14.78 -22.44 -7.13
C ILE A 72 13.96 -23.17 -6.07
N LEU A 73 12.90 -23.86 -6.51
CA LEU A 73 11.95 -24.55 -5.65
C LEU A 73 12.04 -26.08 -5.84
N PRO A 74 11.88 -26.87 -4.77
CA PRO A 74 11.83 -28.31 -4.87
C PRO A 74 10.52 -28.78 -5.51
N THR A 75 10.59 -29.90 -6.23
CA THR A 75 9.44 -30.61 -6.78
C THR A 75 9.18 -31.90 -5.99
N VAL A 76 7.94 -32.39 -6.04
CA VAL A 76 7.53 -33.62 -5.33
C VAL A 76 8.34 -34.85 -5.75
N ASN A 77 8.88 -34.86 -6.97
CA ASN A 77 9.73 -35.95 -7.49
C ASN A 77 11.20 -35.82 -7.04
N GLY A 78 11.52 -34.90 -6.13
CA GLY A 78 12.90 -34.64 -5.68
C GLY A 78 13.76 -33.82 -6.64
N GLY A 79 13.16 -33.30 -7.72
CA GLY A 79 13.82 -32.38 -8.64
C GLY A 79 13.75 -30.92 -8.18
N LEU A 80 14.27 -30.02 -9.00
CA LEU A 80 14.27 -28.58 -8.76
C LEU A 80 13.68 -27.84 -9.97
N VAL A 81 12.97 -26.73 -9.71
CA VAL A 81 12.43 -25.86 -10.76
C VAL A 81 12.70 -24.38 -10.47
N LYS A 82 13.04 -23.60 -11.50
CA LYS A 82 13.23 -22.16 -11.39
C LYS A 82 11.88 -21.45 -11.40
N LEU A 83 11.64 -20.48 -10.53
CA LEU A 83 10.40 -19.70 -10.52
C LEU A 83 10.11 -19.05 -11.89
N ASN A 84 11.14 -18.46 -12.51
CA ASN A 84 11.04 -17.81 -13.82
C ASN A 84 10.96 -18.79 -15.00
N SER A 85 10.92 -20.10 -14.75
CA SER A 85 10.63 -21.12 -15.77
C SER A 85 9.17 -21.57 -15.76
N LEU A 86 8.37 -21.11 -14.80
CA LEU A 86 6.95 -21.40 -14.69
C LEU A 86 6.14 -20.42 -15.55
N TYR A 87 5.32 -20.95 -16.44
CA TYR A 87 4.40 -20.18 -17.27
C TYR A 87 3.32 -19.52 -16.41
N LYS A 88 3.07 -18.24 -16.69
CA LYS A 88 1.99 -17.47 -16.10
C LYS A 88 0.68 -17.81 -16.83
N ASP A 89 0.03 -18.87 -16.39
CA ASP A 89 -1.28 -19.29 -16.93
C ASP A 89 -2.41 -18.31 -16.56
N ALA A 90 -3.62 -18.60 -17.02
CA ALA A 90 -4.79 -17.75 -16.82
C ALA A 90 -5.12 -17.45 -15.34
N GLU A 91 -4.71 -18.32 -14.40
CA GLU A 91 -4.93 -18.06 -12.97
C GLU A 91 -4.06 -16.88 -12.50
N PHE A 92 -2.88 -16.70 -13.09
CA PHE A 92 -1.91 -15.66 -12.74
C PHE A 92 -1.85 -14.50 -13.75
N ALA A 93 -2.41 -14.68 -14.95
CA ALA A 93 -2.40 -13.69 -16.05
C ALA A 93 -3.51 -12.63 -15.93
N GLY A 94 -3.36 -11.51 -16.66
CA GLY A 94 -4.39 -10.45 -16.76
C GLY A 94 -4.63 -9.64 -15.49
N ARG A 95 -3.96 -9.97 -14.38
CA ARG A 95 -4.15 -9.29 -13.11
C ARG A 95 -3.21 -8.10 -12.99
N THR A 96 -3.78 -6.91 -13.09
CA THR A 96 -3.13 -5.68 -12.59
C THR A 96 -3.15 -5.68 -11.07
N GLN A 97 -2.12 -5.09 -10.46
CA GLN A 97 -2.00 -4.94 -9.01
C GLN A 97 -3.24 -4.22 -8.47
N ALA A 98 -4.04 -4.91 -7.66
CA ALA A 98 -5.14 -4.28 -6.92
C ALA A 98 -4.55 -3.64 -5.66
N SER A 99 -4.91 -2.40 -5.36
CA SER A 99 -4.45 -1.67 -4.16
C SER A 99 -4.73 -2.47 -2.87
N THR A 100 -5.88 -3.15 -2.83
CA THR A 100 -6.32 -3.96 -1.68
C THR A 100 -5.41 -5.13 -1.34
N ALA A 101 -4.74 -5.76 -2.32
CA ALA A 101 -3.87 -6.89 -2.01
C ALA A 101 -2.52 -6.48 -1.39
N LYS A 102 -2.07 -5.26 -1.69
CA LYS A 102 -0.90 -4.68 -1.03
C LYS A 102 -1.24 -4.22 0.38
N GLU A 103 -2.43 -3.63 0.54
CA GLU A 103 -2.99 -3.32 1.86
C GLU A 103 -3.15 -4.59 2.72
N ASP A 104 -3.71 -5.68 2.16
CA ASP A 104 -3.86 -6.97 2.84
C ASP A 104 -2.50 -7.59 3.23
N TYR A 105 -1.51 -7.47 2.35
CA TYR A 105 -0.15 -7.95 2.60
C TYR A 105 0.53 -7.13 3.73
N ALA A 106 0.45 -5.81 3.68
CA ALA A 106 0.97 -4.93 4.72
C ALA A 106 0.30 -5.19 6.07
N LEU A 107 -1.04 -5.38 6.07
CA LEU A 107 -1.80 -5.79 7.25
C LEU A 107 -1.28 -7.11 7.83
N ALA A 108 -1.04 -8.11 6.97
CA ALA A 108 -0.54 -9.42 7.40
C ALA A 108 0.87 -9.31 8.02
N LEU A 109 1.78 -8.56 7.39
CA LEU A 109 3.12 -8.30 7.91
C LEU A 109 3.07 -7.66 9.31
N LEU A 110 2.29 -6.60 9.45
CA LEU A 110 2.20 -5.87 10.72
C LEU A 110 1.54 -6.73 11.81
N ARG A 111 0.52 -7.53 11.46
CA ARG A 111 -0.09 -8.51 12.36
C ARG A 111 0.90 -9.57 12.82
N GLU A 112 1.70 -10.12 11.91
CA GLU A 112 2.73 -11.09 12.23
C GLU A 112 3.81 -10.49 13.14
N GLY A 113 4.25 -9.25 12.87
CA GLY A 113 5.19 -8.51 13.69
C GLY A 113 4.70 -8.33 15.13
N ILE A 114 3.44 -7.91 15.31
CA ILE A 114 2.81 -7.77 16.64
C ILE A 114 2.75 -9.12 17.35
N ASN A 115 2.23 -10.16 16.69
CA ASN A 115 2.10 -11.48 17.29
C ASN A 115 3.46 -12.08 17.68
N THR A 116 4.49 -11.84 16.88
CA THR A 116 5.86 -12.29 17.17
C THR A 116 6.44 -11.55 18.35
N ALA A 117 6.24 -10.24 18.43
CA ALA A 117 6.66 -9.43 19.56
C ALA A 117 5.99 -9.89 20.87
N LEU A 118 4.66 -10.06 20.89
CA LEU A 118 3.93 -10.57 22.06
C LEU A 118 4.47 -11.92 22.54
N ARG A 119 4.67 -12.89 21.63
CA ARG A 119 5.24 -14.20 21.97
C ARG A 119 6.65 -14.12 22.52
N LYS A 120 7.50 -13.28 21.91
CA LYS A 120 8.91 -13.14 22.30
C LYS A 120 9.05 -12.51 23.70
N GLU A 121 8.24 -11.50 23.99
CA GLU A 121 8.28 -10.82 25.29
C GLU A 121 7.49 -11.57 26.37
N GLY A 122 6.59 -12.49 25.99
CA GLY A 122 5.73 -13.21 26.94
C GLY A 122 4.71 -12.30 27.62
N THR A 123 4.15 -11.33 26.89
CA THR A 123 3.26 -10.29 27.43
C THR A 123 1.93 -10.23 26.67
N ASP A 124 0.89 -9.72 27.35
CA ASP A 124 -0.44 -9.52 26.76
C ASP A 124 -0.51 -8.29 25.85
N PHE A 125 0.47 -7.39 25.93
CA PHE A 125 0.59 -6.21 25.07
C PHE A 125 2.05 -5.78 24.96
N ILE A 126 2.38 -5.16 23.84
CA ILE A 126 3.63 -4.44 23.64
C ILE A 126 3.40 -2.93 23.71
N ILE A 127 4.47 -2.17 23.98
CA ILE A 127 4.46 -0.72 23.85
C ILE A 127 4.97 -0.35 22.46
N VAL A 128 4.11 0.25 21.64
CA VAL A 128 4.48 0.81 20.33
C VAL A 128 4.55 2.33 20.44
N ARG A 129 5.74 2.88 20.21
CA ARG A 129 5.97 4.31 20.13
C ARG A 129 5.65 4.82 18.73
N ILE A 130 4.76 5.79 18.67
CA ILE A 130 4.40 6.49 17.45
C ILE A 130 4.66 7.98 17.68
N ASN A 131 5.61 8.54 16.94
CA ASN A 131 6.21 9.84 17.22
C ASN A 131 6.78 9.86 18.66
N ASN A 132 6.15 10.58 19.59
CA ASN A 132 6.56 10.68 20.99
C ASN A 132 5.51 10.14 21.98
N VAL A 133 4.54 9.36 21.49
CA VAL A 133 3.47 8.81 22.30
C VAL A 133 3.57 7.29 22.32
N ASP A 134 3.49 6.72 23.52
CA ASP A 134 3.54 5.29 23.76
C ASP A 134 2.12 4.73 23.80
N TYR A 135 1.85 3.75 22.93
CA TYR A 135 0.57 3.06 22.85
C TYR A 135 0.74 1.62 23.30
N LYS A 136 -0.13 1.15 24.19
CA LYS A 136 -0.30 -0.30 24.38
C LYS A 136 -0.92 -0.88 23.11
N VAL A 137 -0.43 -2.02 22.64
CA VAL A 137 -0.93 -2.69 21.44
C VAL A 137 -0.94 -4.19 21.68
N ASN A 138 -2.07 -4.84 21.39
CA ASN A 138 -2.21 -6.30 21.41
C ASN A 138 -2.93 -6.85 20.17
N GLY A 139 -3.16 -6.01 19.16
CA GLY A 139 -3.80 -6.45 17.93
C GLY A 139 -3.80 -5.39 16.84
N ILE A 140 -4.44 -5.77 15.74
CA ILE A 140 -4.62 -4.92 14.57
C ILE A 140 -5.93 -5.30 13.87
N THR A 141 -6.72 -4.28 13.53
CA THR A 141 -7.98 -4.42 12.81
C THR A 141 -7.97 -3.55 11.55
N THR A 142 -8.79 -3.92 10.58
CA THR A 142 -9.23 -2.99 9.52
C THR A 142 -10.60 -2.45 9.89
N GLN A 143 -11.01 -1.35 9.28
CA GLN A 143 -12.43 -0.99 9.28
C GLN A 143 -12.99 -1.21 7.88
N ARG A 144 -14.07 -1.98 7.80
CA ARG A 144 -14.80 -2.15 6.54
C ARG A 144 -15.54 -0.85 6.22
N LYS A 145 -15.48 -0.47 4.94
CA LYS A 145 -16.14 0.69 4.34
C LYS A 145 -17.66 0.59 4.51
N VAL A 146 -18.20 1.17 5.57
CA VAL A 146 -19.64 1.39 5.71
C VAL A 146 -19.86 2.90 5.64
N GLY A 147 -20.42 3.38 4.52
CA GLY A 147 -20.78 4.80 4.35
C GLY A 147 -19.75 5.72 3.66
N GLY A 148 -18.61 5.22 3.18
CA GLY A 148 -17.61 6.03 2.48
C GLY A 148 -16.22 5.40 2.46
N ASP A 149 -15.28 6.00 1.71
CA ASP A 149 -13.87 5.63 1.79
C ASP A 149 -13.25 6.33 3.00
N VAL A 150 -13.08 5.61 4.11
CA VAL A 150 -12.30 6.10 5.26
C VAL A 150 -10.81 6.19 4.91
N LYS A 151 -10.09 7.12 5.54
CA LYS A 151 -8.65 7.33 5.27
C LYS A 151 -7.75 6.26 5.87
N SER A 152 -8.13 5.71 7.02
CA SER A 152 -7.36 4.68 7.72
C SER A 152 -7.57 3.32 7.08
N ASP A 153 -6.49 2.70 6.62
CA ASP A 153 -6.49 1.39 5.98
C ASP A 153 -6.45 0.28 7.05
N PHE A 154 -5.67 0.47 8.11
CA PHE A 154 -5.62 -0.42 9.27
C PHE A 154 -5.31 0.33 10.58
N ASN A 155 -5.66 -0.29 11.70
CA ASN A 155 -5.64 0.33 13.02
C ASN A 155 -5.00 -0.61 14.03
N LEU A 156 -3.99 -0.14 14.76
CA LEU A 156 -3.48 -0.88 15.92
C LEU A 156 -4.51 -0.80 17.04
N THR A 157 -4.68 -1.91 17.75
CA THR A 157 -5.69 -2.03 18.80
C THR A 157 -5.09 -2.40 20.15
N PHE A 158 -5.74 -1.91 21.21
CA PHE A 158 -5.59 -2.40 22.57
C PHE A 158 -6.96 -2.71 23.13
N ASN A 159 -7.13 -3.92 23.69
CA ASN A 159 -8.41 -4.37 24.24
C ASN A 159 -9.58 -4.12 23.26
N ARG A 160 -9.37 -4.48 21.99
CA ARG A 160 -10.33 -4.31 20.87
C ARG A 160 -10.64 -2.86 20.47
N SER A 161 -10.09 -1.86 21.16
CA SER A 161 -10.25 -0.44 20.80
C SER A 161 -9.10 0.01 19.89
N SER A 162 -9.41 0.79 18.85
CA SER A 162 -8.38 1.39 17.99
C SER A 162 -7.64 2.48 18.74
N VAL A 163 -6.30 2.44 18.70
CA VAL A 163 -5.42 3.39 19.41
C VAL A 163 -4.47 4.13 18.46
N VAL A 164 -4.19 3.56 17.29
CA VAL A 164 -3.38 4.18 16.23
C VAL A 164 -4.06 3.91 14.89
N TRP A 165 -4.26 4.96 14.08
CA TRP A 165 -4.89 4.89 12.76
C TRP A 165 -3.84 5.11 11.68
N ILE A 166 -3.74 4.18 10.73
CA ILE A 166 -2.66 4.14 9.75
C ILE A 166 -3.26 4.17 8.34
N SER A 167 -2.82 5.15 7.54
CA SER A 167 -3.00 5.12 6.10
C SER A 167 -1.77 4.52 5.43
N HIS A 168 -1.99 3.51 4.59
CA HIS A 168 -0.96 2.77 3.88
C HIS A 168 -0.86 3.23 2.42
N LYS A 169 0.36 3.22 1.92
CA LYS A 169 0.69 3.52 0.52
C LYS A 169 1.62 2.44 0.01
N ASP A 170 1.38 1.99 -1.21
CA ASP A 170 2.25 1.01 -1.86
C ASP A 170 3.65 1.61 -2.08
N GLY A 171 4.66 0.75 -2.05
CA GLY A 171 6.04 1.16 -2.31
C GLY A 171 6.29 1.54 -3.78
N GLY A 172 7.55 1.81 -4.11
CA GLY A 172 8.01 2.28 -5.42
C GLY A 172 8.45 3.75 -5.42
N GLY A 173 8.70 4.32 -4.24
CA GLY A 173 9.09 5.71 -4.06
C GLY A 173 8.01 6.68 -4.55
N VAL A 174 8.42 7.92 -4.86
CA VAL A 174 7.46 9.00 -5.15
C VAL A 174 6.61 8.73 -6.40
N LYS A 175 7.16 8.02 -7.39
CA LYS A 175 6.45 7.62 -8.61
C LYS A 175 5.49 6.44 -8.39
N GLY A 176 5.79 5.57 -7.41
CA GLY A 176 4.88 4.51 -6.95
C GLY A 176 3.70 5.06 -6.13
N PHE A 177 3.89 6.24 -5.53
CA PHE A 177 2.86 6.90 -4.74
C PHE A 177 1.71 7.43 -5.60
N GLN A 178 0.52 6.85 -5.43
CA GLN A 178 -0.62 7.18 -6.29
C GLN A 178 -1.23 8.56 -5.99
N GLN A 179 -1.68 8.79 -4.75
CA GLN A 179 -2.33 10.04 -4.33
C GLN A 179 -2.38 10.15 -2.81
N TRP A 180 -2.33 11.39 -2.30
CA TRP A 180 -2.63 11.72 -0.91
C TRP A 180 -4.13 11.58 -0.67
N GLY A 181 -4.94 12.23 -1.50
CA GLY A 181 -6.39 12.24 -1.41
C GLY A 181 -7.08 12.68 -2.70
N GLY A 182 -8.39 12.47 -2.76
CA GLY A 182 -9.24 13.04 -3.81
C GLY A 182 -9.63 14.48 -3.47
N VAL A 183 -10.25 15.16 -4.44
CA VAL A 183 -10.74 16.54 -4.26
C VAL A 183 -12.23 16.71 -4.59
N THR A 184 -12.93 15.62 -4.90
CA THR A 184 -14.38 15.64 -5.19
C THR A 184 -15.19 15.46 -3.91
N SER A 185 -16.52 15.60 -4.00
CA SER A 185 -17.44 15.40 -2.87
C SER A 185 -17.26 14.04 -2.17
N ARG A 186 -16.86 13.01 -2.90
CA ARG A 186 -16.54 11.68 -2.34
C ARG A 186 -15.36 11.73 -1.36
N ALA A 187 -14.41 12.65 -1.53
CA ALA A 187 -13.30 12.84 -0.61
C ALA A 187 -13.68 13.66 0.64
N GLY A 188 -14.87 14.26 0.65
CA GLY A 188 -15.39 15.10 1.72
C GLY A 188 -15.69 16.53 1.25
N ALA A 189 -16.71 17.14 1.86
CA ALA A 189 -17.17 18.50 1.52
C ALA A 189 -16.03 19.53 1.61
N PHE A 190 -15.17 19.41 2.63
CA PHE A 190 -14.01 20.28 2.83
C PHE A 190 -13.14 20.43 1.57
N PHE A 191 -12.83 19.33 0.87
CA PHE A 191 -11.99 19.39 -0.32
C PHE A 191 -12.76 19.90 -1.53
N ALA A 192 -14.00 19.45 -1.70
CA ALA A 192 -14.82 19.78 -2.85
C ALA A 192 -15.17 21.27 -2.93
N SER A 193 -15.30 21.93 -1.78
CA SER A 193 -15.60 23.36 -1.69
C SER A 193 -14.36 24.22 -1.39
N HIS A 194 -13.15 23.66 -1.38
CA HIS A 194 -11.96 24.44 -1.01
C HIS A 194 -11.63 25.49 -2.09
N PRO A 195 -11.39 26.77 -1.75
CA PRO A 195 -11.12 27.83 -2.72
C PRO A 195 -9.96 27.50 -3.68
N GLU A 196 -8.82 27.01 -3.16
CA GLU A 196 -7.70 26.61 -4.03
C GLU A 196 -8.01 25.45 -4.99
N VAL A 197 -8.86 24.52 -4.59
CA VAL A 197 -9.28 23.39 -5.45
C VAL A 197 -10.17 23.90 -6.57
N LEU A 198 -11.16 24.73 -6.24
CA LEU A 198 -12.09 25.30 -7.21
C LEU A 198 -11.38 26.25 -8.19
N ASP A 199 -10.47 27.08 -7.69
CA ASP A 199 -9.67 27.97 -8.52
C ASP A 199 -8.75 27.19 -9.47
N PHE A 200 -8.12 26.12 -8.99
CA PHE A 200 -7.32 25.23 -9.84
C PHE A 200 -8.18 24.55 -10.91
N ALA A 201 -9.35 24.01 -10.54
CA ALA A 201 -10.28 23.39 -11.48
C ALA A 201 -10.73 24.39 -12.57
N LYS A 202 -11.02 25.64 -12.18
CA LYS A 202 -11.38 26.72 -13.11
C LYS A 202 -10.24 27.02 -14.09
N ALA A 203 -9.00 27.13 -13.59
CA ALA A 203 -7.83 27.38 -14.43
C ALA A 203 -7.58 26.25 -15.44
N VAL A 204 -7.68 24.99 -15.01
CA VAL A 204 -7.58 23.84 -15.93
C VAL A 204 -8.73 23.87 -16.95
N LYS A 205 -9.97 24.15 -16.53
CA LYS A 205 -11.12 24.18 -17.44
C LYS A 205 -10.94 25.25 -18.53
N ALA A 206 -10.49 26.45 -18.15
CA ALA A 206 -10.20 27.52 -19.09
C ALA A 206 -9.10 27.12 -20.11
N LYS A 207 -8.05 26.45 -19.63
CA LYS A 207 -6.93 26.02 -20.49
C LYS A 207 -7.28 24.87 -21.44
N THR A 208 -8.18 23.99 -21.03
CA THR A 208 -8.54 22.77 -21.76
C THR A 208 -9.82 22.89 -22.58
N ASN A 209 -10.53 24.01 -22.44
CA ASN A 209 -11.88 24.19 -22.97
C ASN A 209 -12.81 23.01 -22.63
N GLY A 210 -12.70 22.48 -21.40
CA GLY A 210 -13.52 21.37 -20.91
C GLY A 210 -13.14 19.97 -21.41
N VAL A 211 -12.06 19.80 -22.18
CA VAL A 211 -11.58 18.47 -22.63
C VAL A 211 -10.08 18.34 -22.35
N MET A 212 -9.72 17.41 -21.45
CA MET A 212 -8.34 17.17 -21.09
C MET A 212 -7.56 16.55 -22.26
N PRO A 213 -6.44 17.15 -22.70
CA PRO A 213 -5.63 16.58 -23.77
C PRO A 213 -4.98 15.25 -23.33
N PRO A 214 -4.78 14.29 -24.26
CA PRO A 214 -4.09 13.05 -23.97
C PRO A 214 -2.70 13.26 -23.34
N ALA A 215 -2.29 12.33 -22.48
CA ALA A 215 -0.98 12.29 -21.83
C ALA A 215 -0.57 13.58 -21.08
N THR A 216 -1.52 14.44 -20.72
CA THR A 216 -1.27 15.73 -20.09
C THR A 216 -1.48 15.67 -18.57
N THR A 217 -0.63 16.38 -17.83
CA THR A 217 -0.80 16.63 -16.38
C THR A 217 -0.58 18.11 -16.09
N TYR A 218 -1.59 18.78 -15.56
CA TYR A 218 -1.46 20.12 -14.98
C TYR A 218 -1.30 20.01 -13.47
N ALA A 219 -0.46 20.84 -12.87
CA ALA A 219 -0.21 20.81 -11.43
C ALA A 219 -0.19 22.21 -10.81
N ARG A 220 -0.54 22.31 -9.52
CA ARG A 220 -0.43 23.54 -8.73
C ARG A 220 -0.02 23.23 -7.29
N PRO A 221 1.06 23.83 -6.77
CA PRO A 221 1.42 23.71 -5.35
C PRO A 221 0.31 24.26 -4.45
N ILE A 222 0.00 23.54 -3.37
CA ILE A 222 -1.03 23.97 -2.41
C ILE A 222 -0.43 24.96 -1.41
N LYS A 223 -1.08 26.10 -1.20
CA LYS A 223 -0.65 27.13 -0.25
C LYS A 223 -1.23 26.92 1.15
N ASP A 224 -2.50 26.53 1.24
CA ASP A 224 -3.19 26.31 2.50
C ASP A 224 -2.65 25.07 3.24
N ALA A 225 -2.10 25.31 4.43
CA ALA A 225 -1.51 24.26 5.24
C ALA A 225 -2.54 23.23 5.72
N MET A 226 -3.79 23.63 5.97
CA MET A 226 -4.82 22.70 6.41
C MET A 226 -5.25 21.78 5.27
N LEU A 227 -5.35 22.28 4.04
CA LEU A 227 -5.61 21.49 2.84
C LEU A 227 -4.51 20.44 2.63
N ARG A 228 -3.24 20.83 2.78
CA ARG A 228 -2.11 19.88 2.73
C ARG A 228 -2.23 18.82 3.82
N LEU A 229 -2.40 19.21 5.08
CA LEU A 229 -2.46 18.27 6.20
C LEU A 229 -3.69 17.35 6.14
N ARG A 230 -4.86 17.86 5.78
CA ARG A 230 -6.07 17.03 5.59
C ARG A 230 -5.94 16.07 4.42
N SER A 231 -5.23 16.46 3.35
CA SER A 231 -4.94 15.52 2.26
C SER A 231 -4.06 14.35 2.72
N ILE A 232 -3.07 14.63 3.58
CA ILE A 232 -2.14 13.62 4.11
C ILE A 232 -2.85 12.73 5.13
N TYR A 233 -3.42 13.31 6.19
CA TYR A 233 -3.91 12.58 7.37
C TYR A 233 -5.42 12.29 7.35
N GLY A 234 -6.19 12.92 6.46
CA GLY A 234 -7.62 12.68 6.28
C GLY A 234 -8.49 13.92 6.56
N PRO A 235 -9.76 13.90 6.10
CA PRO A 235 -10.65 15.07 6.12
C PRO A 235 -10.91 15.64 7.52
N ASP A 236 -10.84 14.79 8.55
CA ASP A 236 -11.13 15.19 9.94
C ASP A 236 -9.87 15.64 10.69
N TYR A 237 -8.71 15.72 10.01
CA TYR A 237 -7.48 16.17 10.64
C TYR A 237 -7.61 17.60 11.22
N GLY A 238 -7.07 17.78 12.42
CA GLY A 238 -7.06 19.06 13.14
C GLY A 238 -8.35 19.37 13.90
N THR A 239 -9.32 18.45 13.95
CA THR A 239 -10.62 18.64 14.64
C THR A 239 -10.60 18.29 16.12
N GLY A 240 -9.55 17.64 16.63
CA GLY A 240 -9.39 17.33 18.07
C GLY A 240 -9.04 15.88 18.39
N SER A 241 -9.33 14.94 17.48
CA SER A 241 -9.06 13.51 17.68
C SER A 241 -8.46 12.86 16.44
N PHE A 242 -7.66 11.82 16.66
CA PHE A 242 -7.34 10.85 15.62
C PHE A 242 -8.48 9.84 15.48
N GLY A 243 -8.60 9.28 14.29
CA GLY A 243 -9.74 8.46 13.90
C GLY A 243 -9.59 7.92 12.48
N PHE A 244 -10.64 7.27 12.01
CA PHE A 244 -10.65 6.66 10.67
C PHE A 244 -10.47 7.66 9.52
N ASN A 245 -10.79 8.92 9.76
CA ASN A 245 -10.62 10.04 8.83
C ASN A 245 -9.62 11.08 9.32
N SER A 246 -8.83 10.75 10.35
CA SER A 246 -7.80 11.59 10.96
C SER A 246 -6.68 10.67 11.45
N CYS A 247 -5.88 10.16 10.52
CA CYS A 247 -4.86 9.16 10.79
C CYS A 247 -3.72 9.71 11.64
N THR A 248 -3.19 8.86 12.51
CA THR A 248 -1.99 9.14 13.30
C THR A 248 -0.74 9.08 12.43
N VAL A 249 -0.76 8.19 11.43
CA VAL A 249 0.39 7.84 10.59
C VAL A 249 -0.04 7.68 9.14
N VAL A 250 0.82 8.12 8.23
CA VAL A 250 0.84 7.65 6.85
C VAL A 250 2.18 6.97 6.59
N LEU A 251 2.16 5.74 6.08
CA LEU A 251 3.38 5.00 5.75
C LEU A 251 3.32 4.47 4.32
N GLN A 252 4.44 4.56 3.63
CA GLN A 252 4.63 3.99 2.31
C GLN A 252 5.54 2.77 2.39
N GLY A 253 5.20 1.68 1.71
CA GLY A 253 6.01 0.47 1.64
C GLY A 253 5.62 -0.59 2.66
N ASP A 254 6.53 -1.52 2.96
CA ASP A 254 6.29 -2.64 3.86
C ASP A 254 6.43 -2.17 5.33
N PRO A 255 5.38 -2.31 6.17
CA PRO A 255 5.46 -1.91 7.57
C PRO A 255 6.39 -2.84 8.36
N ILE A 256 7.22 -2.24 9.22
CA ILE A 256 8.20 -2.96 10.05
C ILE A 256 8.01 -2.54 11.50
N LEU A 257 7.97 -3.52 12.40
CA LEU A 257 7.96 -3.29 13.84
C LEU A 257 9.35 -3.62 14.40
N LEU A 258 10.08 -2.60 14.87
CA LEU A 258 11.43 -2.75 15.39
C LEU A 258 11.46 -2.62 16.90
N ARG A 259 12.15 -3.52 17.59
CA ARG A 259 12.39 -3.43 19.04
C ARG A 259 13.56 -2.50 19.30
N GLU A 260 13.34 -1.52 20.16
CA GLU A 260 14.34 -0.57 20.64
C GLU A 260 15.05 -1.10 21.90
N ASN A 261 16.22 -0.55 22.22
CA ASN A 261 17.02 -0.96 23.38
C ASN A 261 16.29 -0.77 24.72
N ASN A 262 15.32 0.14 24.78
CA ASN A 262 14.50 0.40 25.97
C ASN A 262 13.29 -0.56 26.10
N GLY A 263 13.24 -1.63 25.30
CA GLY A 263 12.17 -2.64 25.33
C GLY A 263 10.87 -2.21 24.63
N LYS A 264 10.79 -0.99 24.10
CA LYS A 264 9.64 -0.51 23.32
C LYS A 264 9.80 -0.89 21.85
N TYR A 265 8.71 -0.83 21.11
CA TYR A 265 8.72 -1.04 19.67
C TYR A 265 8.45 0.29 18.93
N THR A 266 9.06 0.47 17.78
CA THR A 266 8.77 1.59 16.87
C THR A 266 8.18 1.03 15.58
N LEU A 267 7.12 1.66 15.08
CA LEU A 267 6.62 1.40 13.74
C LEU A 267 7.46 2.17 12.72
N LYS A 268 8.01 1.45 11.74
CA LYS A 268 8.72 2.03 10.60
C LYS A 268 8.15 1.47 9.30
N SER A 269 8.67 1.99 8.20
CA SER A 269 8.51 1.42 6.87
C SER A 269 9.85 1.45 6.16
N ASP A 270 10.01 0.62 5.14
CA ASP A 270 11.17 0.61 4.24
C ASP A 270 11.20 1.82 3.28
N GLU A 271 10.08 2.54 3.19
CA GLU A 271 9.89 3.77 2.41
C GLU A 271 9.38 4.93 3.30
N PRO A 272 9.17 6.15 2.74
CA PRO A 272 8.82 7.32 3.54
C PRO A 272 7.62 7.12 4.48
N PHE A 273 7.79 7.70 5.66
CA PHE A 273 6.90 7.54 6.80
C PHE A 273 6.63 8.91 7.42
N HIS A 274 5.35 9.22 7.69
CA HIS A 274 4.94 10.54 8.19
C HIS A 274 3.96 10.42 9.37
N TYR A 275 4.29 11.07 10.49
CA TYR A 275 3.44 11.15 11.67
C TYR A 275 2.65 12.45 11.71
N ALA A 276 1.39 12.37 12.14
CA ALA A 276 0.62 13.54 12.51
C ALA A 276 1.19 14.16 13.81
N ARG A 277 1.54 15.45 13.76
CA ARG A 277 2.19 16.15 14.90
C ARG A 277 1.21 16.77 15.90
N LYS A 278 -0.04 16.99 15.49
CA LYS A 278 -1.10 17.58 16.31
C LYS A 278 -2.42 16.87 16.06
N LYS A 279 -3.26 16.80 17.11
CA LYS A 279 -4.66 16.34 17.03
C LYS A 279 -5.62 17.48 16.67
N SER A 280 -5.29 18.71 17.06
CA SER A 280 -6.07 19.93 16.82
C SER A 280 -5.24 21.04 16.15
N GLY A 281 -5.93 21.84 15.33
CA GLY A 281 -5.34 22.99 14.64
C GLY A 281 -4.34 22.63 13.55
N VAL A 282 -3.58 23.64 13.10
CA VAL A 282 -2.59 23.48 12.03
C VAL A 282 -1.27 22.97 12.61
N GLY A 283 -0.86 21.78 12.17
CA GLY A 283 0.45 21.18 12.44
C GLY A 283 1.51 21.62 11.42
N LYS A 284 2.72 21.07 11.54
CA LYS A 284 3.72 21.11 10.46
C LYS A 284 3.66 19.79 9.71
N GLU A 285 3.65 19.84 8.38
CA GLU A 285 3.90 18.65 7.58
C GLU A 285 5.34 18.19 7.76
N SER A 286 5.56 16.89 7.55
CA SER A 286 6.86 16.26 7.70
C SER A 286 7.20 15.44 6.46
N VAL A 287 6.88 15.98 5.28
CA VAL A 287 7.15 15.38 3.97
C VAL A 287 8.34 16.09 3.31
N SER A 288 9.13 15.38 2.53
CA SER A 288 10.18 16.00 1.71
C SER A 288 9.57 16.74 0.52
N ASP A 289 10.37 17.56 -0.17
CA ASP A 289 9.92 18.38 -1.31
C ASP A 289 9.24 17.55 -2.41
N ALA A 290 9.80 16.38 -2.74
CA ALA A 290 9.23 15.46 -3.71
C ALA A 290 7.82 14.96 -3.30
N TYR A 291 7.57 14.88 -2.00
CA TYR A 291 6.32 14.41 -1.41
C TYR A 291 5.31 15.52 -1.09
N GLN A 292 5.65 16.78 -1.35
CA GLN A 292 4.76 17.91 -1.06
C GLN A 292 3.39 17.75 -1.75
N PRO A 293 2.27 17.85 -1.00
CA PRO A 293 0.93 17.78 -1.58
C PRO A 293 0.72 18.86 -2.65
N THR A 294 0.40 18.40 -3.85
CA THR A 294 0.23 19.23 -5.04
C THR A 294 -1.10 18.88 -5.69
N LEU A 295 -1.90 19.88 -6.05
CA LEU A 295 -3.10 19.68 -6.85
C LEU A 295 -2.68 19.25 -8.25
N MET A 296 -3.29 18.17 -8.76
CA MET A 296 -3.01 17.68 -10.11
C MET A 296 -4.30 17.37 -10.85
N ALA A 297 -4.37 17.80 -12.10
CA ALA A 297 -5.35 17.38 -13.09
C ALA A 297 -4.65 16.50 -14.13
N ILE A 298 -5.08 15.25 -14.25
CA ILE A 298 -4.38 14.21 -15.00
C ILE A 298 -5.30 13.67 -16.08
N TYR A 299 -4.78 13.49 -17.29
CA TYR A 299 -5.50 12.79 -18.34
C TYR A 299 -5.80 11.34 -17.94
N LYS A 300 -7.08 11.01 -17.92
CA LYS A 300 -7.63 9.72 -17.58
C LYS A 300 -8.94 9.56 -18.35
N GLY A 301 -8.83 9.20 -19.64
CA GLY A 301 -9.91 9.30 -20.63
C GLY A 301 -11.32 8.84 -20.19
N ASP A 302 -11.45 7.86 -19.30
CA ASP A 302 -12.71 7.37 -18.72
C ASP A 302 -13.33 8.27 -17.63
N ARG A 303 -12.67 9.37 -17.25
CA ARG A 303 -13.05 10.21 -16.11
C ARG A 303 -13.56 11.57 -16.54
N SER A 304 -14.45 12.11 -15.70
CA SER A 304 -14.90 13.49 -15.79
C SER A 304 -14.96 14.05 -14.37
N ASN A 305 -14.12 15.04 -14.09
CA ASN A 305 -14.08 15.77 -12.82
C ASN A 305 -14.19 17.26 -13.13
N PHE A 306 -15.00 17.99 -12.36
CA PHE A 306 -15.24 19.42 -12.53
C PHE A 306 -15.67 19.81 -13.96
N ASP A 307 -16.48 18.96 -14.59
CA ASP A 307 -16.97 19.11 -15.97
C ASP A 307 -15.86 19.22 -17.02
N ILE A 308 -14.72 18.57 -16.77
CA ILE A 308 -13.62 18.44 -17.73
C ILE A 308 -13.55 16.97 -18.14
N ARG A 309 -13.94 16.69 -19.38
CA ARG A 309 -13.95 15.33 -19.95
C ARG A 309 -12.51 14.82 -20.07
N GLY A 310 -12.28 13.59 -19.65
CA GLY A 310 -10.97 12.95 -19.63
C GLY A 310 -10.08 13.39 -18.47
N ALA A 311 -10.56 14.17 -17.50
CA ALA A 311 -9.75 14.61 -16.36
C ALA A 311 -10.04 13.83 -15.08
N ARG A 312 -8.96 13.51 -14.35
CA ARG A 312 -8.99 13.13 -12.94
C ARG A 312 -8.27 14.18 -12.12
N PHE A 313 -8.92 14.69 -11.09
CA PHE A 313 -8.32 15.60 -10.13
C PHE A 313 -8.01 14.89 -8.83
N ALA A 314 -6.83 15.15 -8.28
CA ALA A 314 -6.39 14.60 -7.00
C ALA A 314 -5.30 15.49 -6.38
N ILE A 315 -5.04 15.27 -5.10
CA ILE A 315 -3.82 15.76 -4.45
C ILE A 315 -2.80 14.63 -4.49
N GLN A 316 -1.65 14.86 -5.12
CA GLN A 316 -0.56 13.88 -5.24
C GLN A 316 0.76 14.47 -4.72
N PRO A 317 1.78 13.64 -4.45
CA PRO A 317 3.15 14.12 -4.30
C PRO A 317 3.58 14.94 -5.52
N ARG A 318 4.30 16.02 -5.29
CA ARG A 318 4.82 16.92 -6.34
C ARG A 318 5.48 16.15 -7.49
N ASP A 319 6.29 15.15 -7.16
CA ASP A 319 7.11 14.45 -8.14
C ASP A 319 6.52 13.09 -8.57
N SER A 320 5.28 12.74 -8.19
CA SER A 320 4.69 11.43 -8.54
C SER A 320 4.39 11.27 -10.03
N ARG A 321 4.29 12.37 -10.78
CA ARG A 321 3.97 12.40 -12.21
C ARG A 321 4.95 13.26 -12.98
N ASN A 322 4.96 13.09 -14.30
CA ASN A 322 5.61 14.03 -15.19
C ASN A 322 4.60 15.15 -15.44
N VAL A 323 4.88 16.33 -14.90
CA VAL A 323 4.01 17.50 -15.02
C VAL A 323 4.26 18.14 -16.38
N THR A 324 3.20 18.31 -17.16
CA THR A 324 3.24 19.03 -18.44
C THR A 324 3.43 20.52 -18.17
N GLU A 325 2.68 21.07 -17.22
CA GLU A 325 2.75 22.48 -16.86
C GLU A 325 2.26 22.73 -15.43
N PHE A 326 2.92 23.67 -14.75
CA PHE A 326 2.46 24.22 -13.48
C PHE A 326 1.62 25.48 -13.73
N ILE A 327 0.41 25.51 -13.17
CA ILE A 327 -0.59 26.58 -13.34
C ILE A 327 -1.06 27.14 -12.00
#